data_AF-A0A7S2W5F1-F1
#
_entry.id   AF-A0A7S2W5F1-F1
#
_cell.length_a   1.000
_cell.length_b   1.000
_cell.length_c   1.000
_cell.angle_alpha   90.00
_cell.angle_beta   90.00
_cell.angle_gamma   90.00
#
_symmetry.space_group_name_H-M   'P 1'
#
loop_
_entity.id
_entity.type
_entity.pdbx_description
1 polymer ?
#
loop_
_entity_poly.entity_id
_entity_poly.type
_entity_poly.pdbx_seq_one_letter_code
_entity_poly.pdbx_strand_id
1 'polypeptide(L)'
;MNLSDSQTRGILIQSVNLYSKEWVHWRTSLDDQLDLSIECLAMNPNQRQQQILSELAKRYPLLVVRGIHLFTRTLKQDGSFSKYSDIEKRGRVNNLLNNEPMDARTSFGILKVRVTHWGYSFTEPLWTSVLEIIDSIPKEVLYACGIEMGLLDLLNLFMSLIAVQVEVGVSSYISILKSKLSQSLLIFKSSNRSEFDRWTASNLKELERKGSVSLLLSAYGMAQELLVDDKEII
;
A
#
# COMPACT_ATOMS: atom_id res chain seq x y z
N MET A 1 1.16 20.85 -18.56
CA MET A 1 2.41 20.22 -19.07
C MET A 1 2.02 18.89 -19.70
N ASN A 2 2.34 18.65 -20.96
CA ASN A 2 1.92 17.41 -21.63
C ASN A 2 3.01 16.34 -21.44
N LEU A 3 2.84 15.47 -20.44
CA LEU A 3 3.77 14.39 -20.13
C LEU A 3 3.71 13.23 -21.15
N SER A 4 2.88 13.33 -22.19
CA SER A 4 2.85 12.34 -23.27
C SER A 4 4.14 12.36 -24.10
N ASP A 5 4.84 13.47 -24.14
CA ASP A 5 6.09 13.61 -24.87
C ASP A 5 7.26 12.89 -24.15
N SER A 6 7.95 12.05 -24.92
CA SER A 6 9.07 11.23 -24.42
C SER A 6 10.28 12.08 -23.99
N GLN A 7 10.51 13.21 -24.67
CA GLN A 7 11.61 14.11 -24.34
C GLN A 7 11.34 14.81 -23.00
N THR A 8 10.11 15.30 -22.81
CA THR A 8 9.66 15.87 -21.54
C THR A 8 9.77 14.86 -20.39
N ARG A 9 9.42 13.59 -20.61
CA ARG A 9 9.61 12.52 -19.62
C ARG A 9 11.09 12.27 -19.30
N GLY A 10 11.96 12.24 -20.31
CA GLY A 10 13.40 12.07 -20.12
C GLY A 10 14.02 13.18 -19.28
N ILE A 11 13.66 14.44 -19.56
CA ILE A 11 14.11 15.60 -18.78
C ILE A 11 13.59 15.53 -17.34
N LEU A 12 12.34 15.09 -17.14
CA LEU A 12 11.78 14.93 -15.80
C LEU A 12 12.57 13.89 -15.00
N ILE A 13 12.85 12.71 -15.58
CA ILE A 13 13.62 11.64 -14.92
C ILE A 13 15.03 12.14 -14.57
N GLN A 14 15.72 12.80 -15.51
CA GLN A 14 17.05 13.37 -15.24
C GLN A 14 17.03 14.40 -14.13
N SER A 15 16.06 15.32 -14.16
CA SER A 15 15.92 16.35 -13.13
C SER A 15 15.63 15.73 -11.77
N VAL A 16 14.82 14.68 -11.72
CA VAL A 16 14.54 14.02 -10.44
C VAL A 16 15.75 13.27 -9.92
N ASN A 17 16.49 12.54 -10.77
CA ASN A 17 17.71 11.87 -10.33
C ASN A 17 18.76 12.84 -9.77
N LEU A 18 18.76 14.10 -10.23
CA LEU A 18 19.64 15.15 -9.73
C LEU A 18 19.14 15.78 -8.44
N TYR A 19 17.83 16.01 -8.31
CA TYR A 19 17.26 16.86 -7.25
C TYR A 19 16.31 16.13 -6.29
N SER A 20 16.13 14.82 -6.40
CA SER A 20 15.14 14.04 -5.61
C SER A 20 15.26 14.30 -4.10
N LYS A 21 16.48 14.29 -3.58
CA LYS A 21 16.78 14.55 -2.16
C LYS A 21 16.33 15.93 -1.70
N GLU A 22 16.52 16.95 -2.54
CA GLU A 22 16.10 18.33 -2.23
C GLU A 22 14.59 18.48 -2.36
N TRP A 23 13.99 17.80 -3.34
CA TRP A 23 12.56 17.82 -3.59
C TRP A 23 11.73 17.25 -2.44
N VAL A 24 12.25 16.22 -1.75
CA VAL A 24 11.62 15.64 -0.54
C VAL A 24 11.38 16.70 0.54
N HIS A 25 12.29 17.66 0.67
CA HIS A 25 12.23 18.70 1.69
C HIS A 25 11.54 19.98 1.22
N TRP A 26 11.29 20.13 -0.08
CA TRP A 26 10.60 21.29 -0.60
C TRP A 26 9.14 21.29 -0.15
N ARG A 27 8.66 22.43 0.34
CA ARG A 27 7.29 22.64 0.83
C ARG A 27 6.64 23.77 0.06
N THR A 28 5.37 23.59 -0.25
CA THR A 28 4.54 24.54 -0.99
C THR A 28 3.13 24.51 -0.42
N SER A 29 2.33 25.55 -0.67
CA SER A 29 0.90 25.55 -0.30
C SER A 29 0.08 24.46 -1.00
N LEU A 30 0.61 23.86 -2.06
CA LEU A 30 0.00 22.72 -2.73
C LEU A 30 0.11 21.43 -1.89
N ASP A 31 1.10 21.33 -0.99
CA ASP A 31 1.21 20.20 -0.08
C ASP A 31 0.05 20.18 0.92
N ASP A 32 -0.32 21.34 1.45
CA ASP A 32 -1.46 21.47 2.38
C ASP A 32 -2.78 21.11 1.68
N GLN A 33 -2.95 21.53 0.43
CA GLN A 33 -4.12 21.17 -0.38
C GLN A 33 -4.16 19.68 -0.70
N LEU A 34 -3.01 19.06 -0.96
CA LEU A 34 -2.90 17.62 -1.18
C LEU A 34 -3.28 16.86 0.10
N ASP A 35 -2.78 17.27 1.27
CA ASP A 35 -3.12 16.64 2.54
C ASP A 35 -4.62 16.71 2.81
N LEU A 36 -5.23 17.90 2.68
CA LEU A 36 -6.68 18.09 2.82
C LEU A 36 -7.50 17.22 1.84
N SER A 37 -7.03 17.07 0.60
CA SER A 37 -7.69 16.23 -0.40
C SER A 37 -7.61 14.75 -0.04
N ILE A 38 -6.48 14.30 0.50
CA ILE A 38 -6.28 12.93 0.98
C ILE A 38 -7.13 12.67 2.23
N GLU A 39 -7.23 13.62 3.16
CA GLU A 39 -8.12 13.54 4.32
C GLU A 39 -9.60 13.46 3.90
N CYS A 40 -10.01 14.26 2.93
CA CYS A 40 -11.36 14.21 2.36
C CYS A 40 -11.66 12.85 1.71
N LEU A 41 -10.68 12.26 0.99
CA LEU A 41 -10.80 10.90 0.46
C LEU A 41 -10.94 9.88 1.60
N ALA A 42 -10.19 10.03 2.68
CA ALA A 42 -10.25 9.12 3.83
C ALA A 42 -11.61 9.14 4.54
N MET A 43 -12.19 10.33 4.69
CA MET A 43 -13.51 10.50 5.32
C MET A 43 -14.67 10.02 4.44
N ASN A 44 -14.52 10.13 3.12
CA ASN A 44 -15.55 9.73 2.17
C ASN A 44 -14.89 9.23 0.86
N PRO A 45 -14.55 7.93 0.79
CA PRO A 45 -13.90 7.34 -0.38
C PRO A 45 -14.88 7.21 -1.56
N ASN A 46 -15.15 8.33 -2.22
CA ASN A 46 -16.02 8.38 -3.40
C ASN A 46 -15.21 8.55 -4.69
N GLN A 47 -15.83 8.13 -5.78
CA GLN A 47 -15.25 8.13 -7.12
C GLN A 47 -14.79 9.53 -7.57
N ARG A 48 -15.48 10.60 -7.13
CA ARG A 48 -15.12 11.97 -7.53
C ARG A 48 -13.80 12.41 -6.89
N GLN A 49 -13.61 12.16 -5.60
CA GLN A 49 -12.36 12.50 -4.91
C GLN A 49 -11.18 11.71 -5.47
N GLN A 50 -11.40 10.42 -5.71
CA GLN A 50 -10.43 9.56 -6.37
C GLN A 50 -10.04 10.11 -7.75
N GLN A 51 -11.00 10.47 -8.61
CA GLN A 51 -10.73 11.02 -9.94
C GLN A 51 -9.92 12.32 -9.89
N ILE A 52 -10.24 13.22 -8.96
CA ILE A 52 -9.50 14.48 -8.78
C ILE A 52 -8.04 14.20 -8.45
N LEU A 53 -7.79 13.30 -7.48
CA LEU A 53 -6.43 12.93 -7.08
C LEU A 53 -5.69 12.16 -8.18
N SER A 54 -6.36 11.29 -8.93
CA SER A 54 -5.76 10.61 -10.09
C SER A 54 -5.40 11.58 -11.21
N GLU A 55 -6.24 12.58 -11.49
CA GLU A 55 -5.91 13.62 -12.48
C GLU A 55 -4.77 14.51 -12.00
N LEU A 56 -4.71 14.82 -10.70
CA LEU A 56 -3.58 15.51 -10.09
C LEU A 56 -2.29 14.70 -10.24
N ALA A 57 -2.33 13.39 -9.96
CA ALA A 57 -1.21 12.47 -10.09
C ALA A 57 -0.68 12.37 -11.52
N LYS A 58 -1.57 12.37 -12.52
CA LYS A 58 -1.18 12.41 -13.93
C LYS A 58 -0.54 13.74 -14.34
N ARG A 59 -1.04 14.87 -13.83
CA ARG A 59 -0.60 16.22 -14.24
C ARG A 59 0.63 16.70 -13.48
N TYR A 60 0.75 16.34 -12.20
CA TYR A 60 1.79 16.78 -11.27
C TYR A 60 2.35 15.58 -10.49
N PRO A 61 2.96 14.60 -11.17
CA PRO A 61 3.34 13.34 -10.54
C PRO A 61 4.30 13.52 -9.38
N LEU A 62 5.27 14.44 -9.46
CA LEU A 62 6.25 14.66 -8.39
C LEU A 62 5.61 15.22 -7.11
N LEU A 63 4.57 16.03 -7.23
CA LEU A 63 3.82 16.54 -6.08
C LEU A 63 3.14 15.37 -5.34
N VAL A 64 2.47 14.49 -6.08
CA VAL A 64 1.76 13.35 -5.50
C VAL A 64 2.74 12.29 -4.97
N VAL A 65 3.83 12.04 -5.68
CA VAL A 65 4.89 11.13 -5.22
C VAL A 65 5.50 11.59 -3.90
N ARG A 66 5.74 12.90 -3.73
CA ARG A 66 6.17 13.45 -2.43
C ARG A 66 5.14 13.23 -1.33
N GLY A 67 3.86 13.22 -1.67
CA GLY A 67 2.74 12.94 -0.77
C GLY A 67 2.51 11.46 -0.44
N ILE A 68 3.30 10.51 -0.94
CA ILE A 68 3.12 9.06 -0.66
C ILE A 68 3.06 8.75 0.85
N HIS A 69 3.85 9.46 1.66
CA HIS A 69 3.82 9.33 3.11
C HIS A 69 2.46 9.68 3.73
N LEU A 70 1.70 10.61 3.13
CA LEU A 70 0.35 10.99 3.58
C LEU A 70 -0.62 9.83 3.33
N PHE A 71 -0.60 9.23 2.14
CA PHE A 71 -1.39 8.03 1.84
C PHE A 71 -1.05 6.88 2.79
N THR A 72 0.24 6.67 3.04
CA THR A 72 0.72 5.64 3.99
C THR A 72 0.19 5.89 5.40
N ARG A 73 0.23 7.14 5.88
CA ARG A 73 -0.32 7.54 7.18
C ARG A 73 -1.81 7.28 7.25
N THR A 74 -2.56 7.69 6.23
CA THR A 74 -4.01 7.51 6.14
C THR A 74 -4.41 6.02 6.16
N LEU A 75 -3.76 5.18 5.36
CA LEU A 75 -4.04 3.74 5.34
C LEU A 75 -3.62 3.04 6.64
N LYS A 76 -2.52 3.46 7.27
CA LYS A 76 -2.12 2.96 8.60
C LYS A 76 -3.20 3.27 9.65
N GLN A 77 -3.76 4.47 9.61
CA GLN A 77 -4.86 4.89 10.49
C GLN A 77 -6.15 4.12 10.20
N ASP A 78 -6.50 3.90 8.93
CA ASP A 78 -7.70 3.14 8.56
C ASP A 78 -7.64 1.67 9.01
N GLY A 79 -6.48 1.02 8.84
CA GLY A 79 -6.24 -0.33 9.35
C GLY A 79 -6.08 -0.38 10.88
N SER A 80 -5.97 0.76 11.55
CA SER A 80 -5.97 0.85 13.00
C SER A 80 -7.41 0.95 13.52
N PHE A 81 -7.70 0.27 14.62
CA PHE A 81 -9.04 0.24 15.19
C PHE A 81 -9.55 1.65 15.55
N SER A 82 -10.70 2.06 14.99
CA SER A 82 -11.50 3.17 15.54
C SER A 82 -12.76 2.59 16.20
N LYS A 83 -13.11 3.12 17.37
CA LYS A 83 -14.15 2.60 18.28
C LYS A 83 -15.60 2.67 17.75
N TYR A 84 -15.83 3.10 16.51
CA TYR A 84 -17.17 3.45 16.04
C TYR A 84 -17.60 2.73 14.77
N SER A 85 -18.92 2.62 14.64
CA SER A 85 -19.67 1.86 13.66
C SER A 85 -19.59 2.46 12.26
N ASP A 86 -18.44 2.34 11.60
CA ASP A 86 -18.35 2.64 10.18
C ASP A 86 -18.92 1.46 9.39
N ILE A 87 -20.12 1.66 8.83
CA ILE A 87 -20.90 0.69 8.05
C ILE A 87 -20.13 0.21 6.80
N GLU A 88 -19.09 0.93 6.39
CA GLU A 88 -18.30 0.66 5.18
C GLU A 88 -17.00 -0.12 5.44
N LYS A 89 -16.65 -0.37 6.71
CA LYS A 89 -15.43 -1.13 7.05
C LYS A 89 -15.62 -2.63 6.80
N ARG A 90 -14.81 -3.17 5.89
CA ARG A 90 -14.66 -4.61 5.65
C ARG A 90 -13.71 -5.23 6.67
N GLY A 91 -13.66 -6.56 6.70
CA GLY A 91 -12.90 -7.33 7.70
C GLY A 91 -13.65 -7.66 8.99
N ARG A 92 -14.94 -7.29 9.11
CA ARG A 92 -15.81 -7.83 10.17
C ARG A 92 -16.13 -9.29 9.88
N VAL A 93 -15.25 -10.18 10.30
CA VAL A 93 -15.64 -11.56 10.55
C VAL A 93 -16.57 -11.53 11.76
N ASN A 94 -17.88 -11.51 11.49
CA ASN A 94 -18.90 -11.88 12.47
C ASN A 94 -18.89 -13.40 12.76
N ASN A 95 -18.02 -14.17 12.10
CA ASN A 95 -17.86 -15.60 12.32
C ASN A 95 -16.71 -15.94 13.28
N LEU A 96 -17.08 -16.18 14.54
CA LEU A 96 -16.77 -17.44 15.24
C LEU A 96 -15.30 -17.91 15.17
N LEU A 97 -14.50 -17.55 16.18
CA LEU A 97 -13.67 -18.50 16.97
C LEU A 97 -12.76 -17.78 17.99
N ASN A 98 -12.33 -16.53 17.77
CA ASN A 98 -11.31 -15.87 18.61
C ASN A 98 -11.63 -14.45 19.11
N ASN A 99 -12.86 -13.96 18.94
CA ASN A 99 -13.24 -12.60 19.37
C ASN A 99 -14.00 -12.57 20.71
N GLU A 100 -13.97 -13.68 21.45
CA GLU A 100 -14.47 -13.70 22.82
C GLU A 100 -13.54 -12.90 23.72
N PRO A 101 -14.07 -12.08 24.63
CA PRO A 101 -13.25 -11.38 25.59
C PRO A 101 -12.47 -12.39 26.45
N MET A 102 -11.15 -12.29 26.44
CA MET A 102 -10.26 -13.09 27.28
C MET A 102 -10.10 -12.43 28.64
N ASP A 103 -9.90 -13.24 29.68
CA ASP A 103 -9.69 -12.76 31.04
C ASP A 103 -8.21 -12.40 31.25
N ALA A 104 -7.92 -11.10 31.35
CA ALA A 104 -6.63 -10.57 31.78
C ALA A 104 -6.64 -10.33 33.28
N ARG A 105 -5.78 -11.06 34.02
CA ARG A 105 -5.57 -10.81 35.45
C ARG A 105 -4.69 -9.57 35.63
N THR A 106 -5.20 -8.60 36.36
CA THR A 106 -4.49 -7.38 36.76
C THR A 106 -4.45 -7.27 38.28
N SER A 107 -3.68 -6.32 38.81
CA SER A 107 -3.68 -5.97 40.23
C SER A 107 -5.04 -5.50 40.76
N PHE A 108 -5.97 -5.13 39.86
CA PHE A 108 -7.31 -4.63 40.19
C PHE A 108 -8.42 -5.68 39.98
N GLY A 109 -8.07 -6.91 39.57
CA GLY A 109 -9.03 -7.99 39.29
C GLY A 109 -8.94 -8.53 37.86
N ILE A 110 -9.97 -9.26 37.45
CA ILE A 110 -10.07 -9.85 36.12
C ILE A 110 -10.74 -8.86 35.16
N LEU A 111 -10.04 -8.46 34.10
CA LEU A 111 -10.57 -7.63 33.03
C LEU A 111 -10.82 -8.47 31.79
N LYS A 112 -11.94 -8.23 31.12
CA LYS A 112 -12.24 -8.82 29.81
C LYS A 112 -11.58 -8.00 28.71
N VAL A 113 -10.61 -8.58 28.01
CA VAL A 113 -9.85 -7.94 26.92
C VAL A 113 -10.13 -8.61 25.58
N ARG A 114 -10.17 -7.82 24.51
CA ARG A 114 -10.16 -8.35 23.13
C ARG A 114 -8.86 -7.92 22.48
N VAL A 115 -8.13 -8.87 21.92
CA VAL A 115 -6.93 -8.58 21.13
C VAL A 115 -7.37 -8.41 19.69
N THR A 116 -7.12 -7.22 19.12
CA THR A 116 -7.39 -6.93 17.72
C THR A 116 -6.09 -6.63 17.01
N HIS A 117 -5.83 -7.29 15.89
CA HIS A 117 -4.67 -7.04 15.06
C HIS A 117 -4.91 -5.82 14.15
N TRP A 118 -3.84 -5.08 13.82
CA TRP A 118 -3.91 -4.07 12.77
C TRP A 118 -4.34 -4.74 11.46
N GLY A 119 -5.15 -4.05 10.66
CA GLY A 119 -5.67 -4.57 9.40
C GLY A 119 -6.76 -5.62 9.57
N TYR A 120 -7.20 -5.94 10.80
CA TYR A 120 -8.39 -6.77 11.03
C TYR A 120 -9.65 -6.14 10.43
N SER A 121 -9.74 -4.81 10.46
CA SER A 121 -10.80 -4.04 9.82
C SER A 121 -10.19 -2.91 9.01
N PHE A 122 -10.76 -2.63 7.83
CA PHE A 122 -10.28 -1.62 6.90
C PHE A 122 -11.38 -1.21 5.91
N THR A 123 -11.20 -0.09 5.22
CA THR A 123 -12.17 0.45 4.26
C THR A 123 -11.72 0.13 2.83
N GLU A 124 -12.15 -1.00 2.24
CA GLU A 124 -11.67 -1.42 0.91
C GLU A 124 -11.78 -0.35 -0.20
N PRO A 125 -12.86 0.46 -0.28
CA PRO A 125 -12.93 1.56 -1.25
C PRO A 125 -11.79 2.57 -1.10
N LEU A 126 -11.35 2.87 0.12
CA LEU A 126 -10.21 3.75 0.38
C LEU A 126 -8.90 3.13 -0.11
N TRP A 127 -8.64 1.88 0.26
CA TRP A 127 -7.42 1.17 -0.15
C TRP A 127 -7.32 1.03 -1.67
N THR A 128 -8.45 0.70 -2.31
CA THR A 128 -8.55 0.62 -3.76
C THR A 128 -8.33 1.98 -4.41
N SER A 129 -8.96 3.04 -3.89
CA SER A 129 -8.80 4.41 -4.39
C SER A 129 -7.35 4.88 -4.32
N VAL A 130 -6.68 4.63 -3.18
CA VAL A 130 -5.26 4.99 -3.02
C VAL A 130 -4.40 4.26 -4.04
N LEU A 131 -4.61 2.95 -4.22
CA LEU A 131 -3.85 2.19 -5.21
C LEU A 131 -4.08 2.71 -6.63
N GLU A 132 -5.33 3.04 -7.00
CA GLU A 132 -5.65 3.61 -8.31
C GLU A 132 -5.09 5.02 -8.53
N ILE A 133 -5.00 5.84 -7.48
CA ILE A 133 -4.32 7.15 -7.54
C ILE A 133 -2.83 6.95 -7.78
N ILE A 134 -2.19 6.03 -7.05
CA ILE A 134 -0.76 5.74 -7.21
C ILE A 134 -0.46 5.17 -8.59
N ASP A 135 -1.26 4.22 -9.08
CA ASP A 135 -1.12 3.62 -10.41
C ASP A 135 -1.36 4.61 -11.56
N SER A 136 -2.00 5.76 -11.28
CA SER A 136 -2.18 6.82 -12.28
C SER A 136 -0.94 7.70 -12.47
N ILE A 137 0.04 7.60 -11.58
CA ILE A 137 1.34 8.26 -11.72
C ILE A 137 2.11 7.58 -12.86
N PRO A 138 2.75 8.32 -13.78
CA PRO A 138 3.59 7.72 -14.81
C PRO A 138 4.64 6.78 -14.19
N LYS A 139 4.67 5.54 -14.66
CA LYS A 139 5.48 4.44 -14.07
C LYS A 139 6.97 4.79 -13.96
N GLU A 140 7.50 5.54 -14.93
CA GLU A 140 8.90 5.96 -14.96
C GLU A 140 9.22 6.94 -13.83
N VAL A 141 8.22 7.70 -13.38
CA VAL A 141 8.35 8.62 -12.25
C VAL A 141 8.13 7.87 -10.94
N LEU A 142 7.07 7.04 -10.88
CA LEU A 142 6.71 6.29 -9.68
C LEU A 142 7.83 5.33 -9.24
N TYR A 143 8.36 4.52 -10.15
CA TYR A 143 9.35 3.47 -9.83
C TYR A 143 10.81 3.93 -9.92
N ALA A 144 11.06 5.19 -10.27
CA ALA A 144 12.36 5.82 -10.06
C ALA A 144 12.35 6.64 -8.77
N CYS A 145 11.50 7.67 -8.73
CA CYS A 145 11.50 8.70 -7.70
C CYS A 145 10.70 8.26 -6.48
N GLY A 146 9.60 7.55 -6.69
CA GLY A 146 8.71 7.15 -5.60
C GLY A 146 9.37 6.21 -4.61
N ILE A 147 10.38 5.44 -5.04
CA ILE A 147 11.15 4.58 -4.15
C ILE A 147 11.81 5.41 -3.03
N GLU A 148 12.47 6.50 -3.38
CA GLU A 148 13.10 7.41 -2.39
C GLU A 148 12.06 8.20 -1.57
N MET A 149 10.83 8.33 -2.07
CA MET A 149 9.74 9.05 -1.41
C MET A 149 8.77 8.15 -0.64
N GLY A 150 9.14 6.90 -0.37
CA GLY A 150 8.39 5.99 0.52
C GLY A 150 7.38 5.08 -0.18
N LEU A 151 7.48 4.89 -1.50
CA LEU A 151 6.63 3.94 -2.23
C LEU A 151 6.72 2.53 -1.66
N LEU A 152 7.91 2.08 -1.28
CA LEU A 152 8.13 0.74 -0.74
C LEU A 152 7.41 0.55 0.60
N ASP A 153 7.34 1.60 1.44
CA ASP A 153 6.59 1.56 2.70
C ASP A 153 5.08 1.43 2.45
N LEU A 154 4.57 2.12 1.43
CA LEU A 154 3.18 2.02 1.02
C LEU A 154 2.87 0.60 0.50
N LEU A 155 3.70 0.04 -0.39
CA LEU A 155 3.53 -1.32 -0.90
C LEU A 155 3.62 -2.38 0.22
N ASN A 156 4.54 -2.20 1.17
CA ASN A 156 4.65 -3.05 2.36
C ASN A 156 3.38 -3.03 3.21
N LEU A 157 2.71 -1.89 3.28
CA LEU A 157 1.44 -1.74 3.99
C LEU A 157 0.32 -2.53 3.30
N PHE A 158 0.22 -2.48 1.97
CA PHE A 158 -0.72 -3.30 1.20
C PHE A 158 -0.45 -4.80 1.39
N MET A 159 0.81 -5.24 1.30
CA MET A 159 1.19 -6.63 1.53
C MET A 159 0.82 -7.09 2.95
N SER A 160 1.07 -6.24 3.95
CA SER A 160 0.73 -6.52 5.35
C SER A 160 -0.77 -6.68 5.55
N LEU A 161 -1.60 -5.81 4.97
CA LEU A 161 -3.05 -5.92 5.06
C LEU A 161 -3.53 -7.25 4.47
N ILE A 162 -3.03 -7.60 3.28
CA ILE A 162 -3.44 -8.82 2.60
C ILE A 162 -3.03 -10.06 3.40
N ALA A 163 -1.83 -10.07 3.99
CA ALA A 163 -1.39 -11.15 4.88
C ALA A 163 -2.37 -11.34 6.06
N VAL A 164 -2.70 -10.26 6.76
CA VAL A 164 -3.67 -10.29 7.87
C VAL A 164 -5.04 -10.80 7.40
N GLN A 165 -5.54 -10.34 6.26
CA GLN A 165 -6.84 -10.76 5.74
C GLN A 165 -6.85 -12.22 5.28
N VAL A 166 -5.72 -12.77 4.85
CA VAL A 166 -5.56 -14.21 4.57
C VAL A 166 -5.60 -15.01 5.88
N GLU A 167 -4.86 -14.59 6.90
CA GLU A 167 -4.83 -15.25 8.22
C GLU A 167 -6.19 -15.26 8.92
N VAL A 168 -6.95 -14.17 8.79
CA VAL A 168 -8.30 -14.04 9.36
C VAL A 168 -9.36 -14.78 8.53
N GLY A 169 -8.98 -15.44 7.42
CA GLY A 169 -9.87 -16.29 6.63
C GLY A 169 -10.86 -15.52 5.73
N VAL A 170 -10.58 -14.25 5.45
CA VAL A 170 -11.43 -13.34 4.66
C VAL A 170 -10.83 -12.98 3.31
N SER A 171 -9.91 -13.82 2.82
CA SER A 171 -9.16 -13.60 1.60
C SER A 171 -10.01 -13.40 0.33
N SER A 172 -11.24 -13.93 0.31
CA SER A 172 -12.18 -13.78 -0.79
C SER A 172 -12.75 -12.36 -0.91
N TYR A 173 -12.87 -11.64 0.21
CA TYR A 173 -13.41 -10.28 0.25
C TYR A 173 -12.43 -9.21 -0.23
N ILE A 174 -11.16 -9.58 -0.43
CA ILE A 174 -10.10 -8.68 -0.91
C ILE A 174 -9.59 -9.05 -2.31
N SER A 175 -10.38 -9.80 -3.08
CA SER A 175 -10.00 -10.27 -4.41
C SER A 175 -9.69 -9.14 -5.40
N ILE A 176 -10.47 -8.05 -5.34
CA ILE A 176 -10.27 -6.87 -6.19
C ILE A 176 -8.95 -6.19 -5.82
N LEU A 177 -8.73 -5.93 -4.53
CA LEU A 177 -7.51 -5.32 -4.03
C LEU A 177 -6.26 -6.15 -4.36
N LYS A 178 -6.34 -7.48 -4.18
CA LYS A 178 -5.28 -8.42 -4.58
C LYS A 178 -4.95 -8.32 -6.05
N SER A 179 -5.97 -8.38 -6.91
CA SER A 179 -5.79 -8.34 -8.37
C SER A 179 -5.11 -7.04 -8.81
N LYS A 180 -5.55 -5.90 -8.29
CA LYS A 180 -4.94 -4.60 -8.58
C LYS A 180 -3.49 -4.52 -8.10
N LEU A 181 -3.23 -4.94 -6.85
CA LEU A 181 -1.86 -4.94 -6.33
C LEU A 181 -0.95 -5.83 -7.16
N SER A 182 -1.40 -7.02 -7.57
CA SER A 182 -0.64 -7.89 -8.48
C SER A 182 -0.26 -7.17 -9.77
N GLN A 183 -1.20 -6.41 -10.36
CA GLN A 183 -0.92 -5.63 -11.57
C GLN A 183 0.13 -4.54 -11.30
N SER A 184 0.01 -3.77 -10.22
CA SER A 184 1.01 -2.76 -9.84
C SER A 184 2.39 -3.39 -9.65
N LEU A 185 2.48 -4.55 -8.98
CA LEU A 185 3.73 -5.27 -8.76
C LEU A 185 4.37 -5.79 -10.06
N LEU A 186 3.57 -6.26 -11.03
CA LEU A 186 4.07 -6.63 -12.36
C LEU A 186 4.62 -5.42 -13.13
N ILE A 187 3.97 -4.26 -13.00
CA ILE A 187 4.46 -3.01 -13.60
C ILE A 187 5.76 -2.57 -12.89
N PHE A 188 5.85 -2.69 -11.57
CA PHE A 188 7.07 -2.40 -10.82
C PHE A 188 8.22 -3.28 -11.32
N LYS A 189 8.02 -4.61 -11.34
CA LYS A 189 9.03 -5.57 -11.81
C LYS A 189 9.52 -5.27 -13.22
N SER A 190 8.61 -4.93 -14.13
CA SER A 190 8.98 -4.60 -15.52
C SER A 190 9.62 -3.22 -15.70
N SER A 191 9.34 -2.27 -14.80
CA SER A 191 9.86 -0.90 -14.90
C SER A 191 11.19 -0.71 -14.16
N ASN A 192 11.40 -1.40 -13.04
CA ASN A 192 12.62 -1.32 -12.24
C ASN A 192 12.89 -2.66 -11.53
N ARG A 193 13.37 -3.64 -12.31
CA ARG A 193 13.63 -5.01 -11.85
C ARG A 193 14.62 -5.07 -10.69
N SER A 194 15.71 -4.31 -10.75
CA SER A 194 16.75 -4.34 -9.72
C SER A 194 16.21 -3.96 -8.34
N GLU A 195 15.38 -2.91 -8.29
CA GLU A 195 14.77 -2.46 -7.04
C GLU A 195 13.66 -3.40 -6.57
N PHE A 196 12.90 -3.95 -7.50
CA PHE A 196 11.90 -4.97 -7.19
C PHE A 196 12.53 -6.22 -6.55
N ASP A 197 13.60 -6.75 -7.14
CA ASP A 197 14.33 -7.92 -6.64
C ASP A 197 14.97 -7.62 -5.26
N ARG A 198 15.52 -6.41 -5.08
CA ARG A 198 16.05 -5.96 -3.78
C ARG A 198 14.98 -5.87 -2.69
N TRP A 199 13.84 -5.26 -3.01
CA TRP A 199 12.71 -5.07 -2.08
C TRP A 199 12.03 -6.38 -1.71
N THR A 200 11.86 -7.29 -2.67
CA THR A 200 11.31 -8.62 -2.40
C THR A 200 12.25 -9.43 -1.51
N ALA A 201 13.56 -9.46 -1.80
CA ALA A 201 14.55 -10.18 -0.98
C ALA A 201 14.60 -9.70 0.48
N SER A 202 14.43 -8.39 0.74
CA SER A 202 14.45 -7.85 2.10
C SER A 202 13.16 -8.15 2.87
N ASN A 203 12.00 -8.06 2.22
CA ASN A 203 10.70 -8.28 2.86
C ASN A 203 10.32 -9.75 3.01
N LEU A 204 10.84 -10.64 2.18
CA LEU A 204 10.61 -12.08 2.30
C LEU A 204 10.93 -12.56 3.72
N LYS A 205 12.04 -12.11 4.31
CA LYS A 205 12.43 -12.47 5.68
C LYS A 205 11.48 -11.94 6.77
N GLU A 206 10.90 -10.76 6.58
CA GLU A 206 9.98 -10.15 7.54
C GLU A 206 8.55 -10.72 7.42
N LEU A 207 8.13 -11.05 6.20
CA LEU A 207 6.86 -11.70 5.90
C LEU A 207 6.90 -13.20 6.25
N GLU A 208 8.05 -13.88 6.09
CA GLU A 208 8.28 -15.28 6.52
C GLU A 208 8.10 -15.43 8.02
N ARG A 209 8.58 -14.45 8.80
CA ARG A 209 8.32 -14.38 10.25
C ARG A 209 6.83 -14.25 10.60
N LYS A 210 5.99 -13.79 9.67
CA LYS A 210 4.54 -13.67 9.83
C LYS A 210 3.77 -14.88 9.27
N GLY A 211 4.44 -15.88 8.70
CA GLY A 211 3.86 -17.23 8.48
C GLY A 211 3.00 -17.44 7.22
N SER A 212 2.81 -16.44 6.35
CA SER A 212 1.85 -16.53 5.22
C SER A 212 2.46 -16.39 3.82
N VAL A 213 3.77 -16.60 3.67
CA VAL A 213 4.51 -16.28 2.42
C VAL A 213 4.24 -17.23 1.26
N SER A 214 4.14 -18.55 1.48
CA SER A 214 3.94 -19.50 0.37
C SER A 214 2.62 -19.27 -0.36
N LEU A 215 1.55 -18.93 0.37
CA LEU A 215 0.23 -18.57 -0.17
C LEU A 215 0.21 -17.21 -0.87
N LEU A 216 0.97 -16.22 -0.37
CA LEU A 216 1.09 -14.90 -0.98
C LEU A 216 2.06 -14.86 -2.17
N LEU A 217 3.00 -15.79 -2.31
CA LEU A 217 3.84 -15.86 -3.51
C LEU A 217 3.18 -16.73 -4.58
N SER A 218 2.48 -17.79 -4.19
CA SER A 218 1.72 -18.65 -5.12
C SER A 218 0.51 -17.94 -5.70
N ALA A 219 -0.21 -17.13 -4.92
CA ALA A 219 -1.41 -16.40 -5.40
C ALA A 219 -1.10 -15.24 -6.36
N TYR A 220 0.16 -14.77 -6.41
CA TYR A 220 0.57 -13.62 -7.22
C TYR A 220 1.40 -14.03 -8.45
N GLY A 221 1.47 -15.34 -8.76
CA GLY A 221 2.28 -15.85 -9.87
C GLY A 221 3.78 -15.69 -9.67
N MET A 222 4.25 -15.36 -8.46
CA MET A 222 5.68 -15.14 -8.17
C MET A 222 6.40 -16.42 -7.71
N ALA A 223 5.66 -17.50 -7.43
CA ALA A 223 6.24 -18.78 -7.00
C ALA A 223 7.02 -19.53 -8.10
N GLN A 224 6.79 -19.24 -9.39
CA GLN A 224 7.42 -20.00 -10.47
C GLN A 224 8.85 -19.57 -10.82
N GLU A 225 9.32 -18.39 -10.41
CA GLU A 225 10.68 -17.92 -10.74
C GLU A 225 11.69 -18.05 -9.58
N LEU A 226 11.25 -18.20 -8.32
CA LEU A 226 12.15 -18.39 -7.18
C LEU A 226 12.48 -19.86 -6.88
N LEU A 227 11.83 -20.81 -7.57
CA LEU A 227 12.08 -22.25 -7.43
C LEU A 227 12.91 -22.85 -8.57
N VAL A 228 13.37 -22.02 -9.52
CA VAL A 228 14.20 -22.48 -10.66
C VAL A 228 15.69 -22.33 -10.37
N ASP A 229 16.10 -21.38 -9.53
CA ASP A 229 17.53 -21.16 -9.22
C ASP A 229 18.09 -22.09 -8.12
N ASP A 230 17.25 -22.81 -7.38
CA ASP A 230 17.68 -23.78 -6.35
C ASP A 230 17.88 -25.22 -6.89
N LYS A 231 17.91 -25.41 -8.22
CA LYS A 231 18.15 -26.73 -8.84
C LYS A 231 19.46 -26.89 -9.61
N GLU A 232 20.38 -25.93 -9.53
CA GLU A 232 21.73 -26.09 -10.10
C GLU A 232 22.85 -25.77 -9.10
N ILE A 233 22.90 -26.47 -7.96
CA ILE A 233 24.17 -26.71 -7.27
C ILE A 233 24.18 -28.14 -6.71
N ILE A 234 24.77 -29.04 -7.52
CA ILE A 234 25.37 -30.37 -7.27
C ILE A 234 24.69 -31.28 -6.24
#